data_AF-A0A6I7X2I7-F1
#
_entry.id   AF-A0A6I7X2I7-F1
#
_cell.length_a   1.000
_cell.length_b   1.000
_cell.length_c   1.000
_cell.angle_alpha   90.00
_cell.angle_beta   90.00
_cell.angle_gamma   90.00
#
_symmetry.space_group_name_H-M   'P 1'
#
loop_
_entity.id
_entity.type
_entity.pdbx_description
1 polymer ?
#
loop_
_entity_poly.entity_id
_entity_poly.type
_entity_poly.pdbx_seq_one_letter_code
_entity_poly.pdbx_strand_id
1 'polypeptide(L)' 'MNTLVIELHPQAHTIKCTDADLVVKLLGGRTISAPLVWFPSLSQTTQQQRANWELLGDG' A
#
# COMPACT_ATOMS: atom_id res chain seq x y z
N MET A 1 -6.54 31.78 11.39
CA MET A 1 -5.29 31.01 11.22
C MET A 1 -5.52 29.97 10.15
N ASN A 2 -4.99 30.20 8.94
CA ASN A 2 -5.12 29.26 7.83
C ASN A 2 -3.84 28.42 7.81
N THR A 3 -3.91 27.18 8.28
CA THR A 3 -2.81 26.23 8.10
C THR A 3 -2.91 25.73 6.67
N LEU A 4 -1.96 26.08 5.82
CA LEU A 4 -1.80 25.43 4.51
C LEU A 4 -1.43 23.98 4.79
N VAL A 5 -2.42 23.10 4.71
CA VAL A 5 -2.20 21.66 4.66
C VAL A 5 -1.35 21.43 3.42
N ILE A 6 -0.12 20.95 3.62
CA ILE A 6 0.66 20.41 2.50
C ILE A 6 -0.11 19.17 2.05
N GLU A 7 -0.88 19.30 0.98
CA GLU A 7 -1.54 18.21 0.25
C GLU A 7 -0.47 17.33 -0.36
N LEU A 8 0.19 16.53 0.47
CA LEU A 8 1.21 15.62 0.02
C LEU A 8 0.50 14.36 -0.47
N HIS A 9 0.27 14.27 -1.78
CA HIS A 9 -0.25 13.05 -2.39
C HIS A 9 0.77 11.93 -2.21
N PRO A 10 0.53 10.97 -1.29
CA PRO A 10 1.49 9.92 -1.03
C PRO A 10 1.34 8.88 -2.15
N GLN A 11 2.18 9.01 -3.19
CA GLN A 11 2.20 8.06 -4.30
C GLN A 11 2.85 6.75 -3.87
N ALA A 12 2.17 5.64 -4.10
CA ALA A 12 2.72 4.32 -3.88
C ALA A 12 3.79 4.01 -4.92
N HIS A 13 4.96 3.60 -4.45
CA HIS A 13 6.13 3.31 -5.27
C HIS A 13 6.41 1.81 -5.35
N THR A 14 6.22 1.09 -4.25
CA THR A 14 6.46 -0.35 -4.21
C THR A 14 5.52 -1.02 -3.23
N ILE A 15 4.90 -2.11 -3.66
CA ILE A 15 4.01 -2.90 -2.83
C ILE A 15 4.67 -4.26 -2.57
N LYS A 16 4.56 -4.74 -1.33
CA LYS A 16 4.99 -6.07 -0.93
C LYS A 16 3.94 -6.67 -0.01
N CYS A 17 3.31 -7.75 -0.46
CA CYS A 17 2.51 -8.63 0.40
C CYS A 17 3.41 -9.66 1.07
N THR A 18 3.30 -9.77 2.38
CA THR A 18 3.88 -10.86 3.17
C THR A 18 2.78 -11.88 3.51
N ASP A 19 3.05 -12.81 4.43
CA ASP A 19 2.05 -13.79 4.87
C ASP A 19 0.90 -13.10 5.62
N ALA A 20 1.22 -12.13 6.47
CA ALA A 20 0.27 -11.47 7.37
C ALA A 20 0.05 -9.98 7.08
N ASP A 21 0.98 -9.29 6.40
CA ASP A 21 0.94 -7.84 6.22
C ASP A 21 1.12 -7.40 4.76
N LEU A 22 0.39 -6.34 4.39
CA LEU A 22 0.56 -5.56 3.17
C LEU A 22 1.44 -4.36 3.49
N VAL A 23 2.58 -4.27 2.82
CA VAL A 23 3.57 -3.19 2.99
C VAL A 23 3.63 -2.36 1.72
N VAL A 24 3.41 -1.05 1.85
CA VAL A 24 3.46 -0.08 0.75
C VAL A 24 4.53 0.96 1.04
N LYS A 25 5.52 1.05 0.17
CA LYS A 25 6.53 2.11 0.18
C LYS A 25 6.03 3.27 -0.65
N LEU A 26 6.05 4.45 -0.07
CA LEU A 26 5.69 5.71 -0.73
C LEU A 26 6.94 6.40 -1.24
N LEU A 27 6.81 7.18 -2.33
CA LEU A 27 7.92 7.97 -2.89
C LEU A 27 8.60 8.89 -1.87
N GLY A 28 7.85 9.36 -0.87
CA GLY A 28 8.36 10.20 0.22
C GLY A 28 9.22 9.47 1.27
N GLY A 29 9.69 8.25 1.00
CA GLY A 29 10.49 7.44 1.94
C GLY A 29 9.70 6.84 3.11
N ARG A 30 8.39 7.10 3.16
CA ARG A 30 7.48 6.56 4.17
C ARG A 30 7.08 5.14 3.78
N THR A 31 6.85 4.32 4.79
CA THR A 31 6.32 2.97 4.60
C THR A 31 5.02 2.86 5.39
N ILE A 32 3.98 2.40 4.72
CA ILE A 32 2.68 2.05 5.33
C ILE A 32 2.62 0.53 5.41
N SER A 33 2.21 0.01 6.57
CA SER A 33 1.96 -1.41 6.78
C SER A 33 0.55 -1.61 7.33
N ALA A 34 -0.19 -2.54 6.75
CA ALA A 34 -1.52 -2.92 7.22
C ALA A 34 -1.67 -4.45 7.22
N PRO A 35 -2.32 -5.04 8.24
CA PRO A 35 -2.59 -6.47 8.28
C PRO A 35 -3.48 -6.91 7.10
N LEU A 36 -3.10 -7.99 6.41
CA LEU A 36 -3.86 -8.58 5.31
C LEU A 36 -5.26 -9.03 5.74
N VAL A 37 -5.44 -9.37 7.02
CA VAL A 37 -6.74 -9.74 7.59
C VAL A 37 -7.78 -8.62 7.48
N TRP A 38 -7.36 -7.36 7.36
CA TRP A 38 -8.26 -6.23 7.14
C TRP A 38 -8.83 -6.19 5.71
N PHE A 39 -8.22 -6.93 4.79
CA PHE A 39 -8.61 -6.99 3.38
C PHE A 39 -9.03 -8.44 3.06
N PRO A 40 -10.32 -8.80 3.23
CA PRO A 40 -10.80 -10.18 3.10
C PRO A 40 -10.42 -10.83 1.76
N SER A 41 -10.47 -10.05 0.67
CA SER A 41 -10.07 -10.48 -0.68
C SER A 41 -8.57 -10.79 -0.80
N LEU A 42 -7.71 -10.02 -0.12
CA LEU A 42 -6.27 -10.28 -0.08
C LEU A 42 -5.89 -11.38 0.91
N SER A 43 -6.65 -11.51 2.00
CA SER A 43 -6.48 -12.56 3.01
C SER A 43 -6.71 -13.96 2.40
N GLN A 44 -7.74 -14.11 1.57
CA GLN A 44 -8.09 -15.41 0.96
C GLN A 44 -7.34 -15.75 -0.34
N THR A 45 -6.52 -14.84 -0.87
CA THR A 45 -5.74 -15.07 -2.11
C THR A 45 -4.41 -15.75 -1.82
N THR A 46 -3.93 -16.54 -2.78
CA THR A 46 -2.63 -17.24 -2.67
C THR A 46 -1.47 -16.25 -2.82
N GLN A 47 -0.29 -16.63 -2.32
CA GLN A 47 0.91 -15.79 -2.43
C GLN A 47 1.25 -15.41 -3.88
N GLN A 48 0.98 -16.30 -4.84
CA GLN A 48 1.17 -16.02 -6.27
C GLN A 48 0.21 -14.94 -6.79
N GLN A 49 -1.04 -14.91 -6.32
CA GLN A 49 -1.99 -13.86 -6.67
C GLN A 49 -1.66 -12.55 -5.97
N ARG A 50 -1.20 -12.59 -4.71
CA ARG A 50 -0.73 -11.39 -3.99
C ARG A 50 0.54 -10.80 -4.60
N ALA A 51 1.34 -11.60 -5.30
CA ALA A 51 2.51 -11.14 -6.03
C ALA A 51 2.17 -10.49 -7.38
N ASN A 52 0.97 -10.77 -7.92
CA ASN A 52 0.46 -10.15 -9.14
C ASN A 52 -0.30 -8.87 -8.80
N TRP A 53 0.43 -7.84 -8.40
CA TRP A 53 -0.12 -6.51 -8.13
C TRP A 53 0.29 -5.54 -9.24
N GLU A 54 -0.57 -4.56 -9.48
CA GLU A 54 -0.31 -3.45 -10.39
C GLU A 54 -0.69 -2.16 -9.67
N LEU A 55 0.16 -1.14 -9.79
CA LEU A 55 -0.17 0.21 -9.35
C LEU A 55 -1.07 0.84 -10.40
N LEU A 56 -2.27 1.24 -10.00
CA LEU A 56 -3.24 1.90 -10.89
C LEU A 56 -3.16 3.41 -10.67
N GLY A 57 -3.05 4.18 -11.76
CA GLY A 57 -2.95 5.64 -11.72
C GLY A 57 -1.52 6.15 -11.49
N ASP A 58 -1.38 7.31 -10.85
CA ASP A 58 -0.10 7.95 -10.54
C ASP A 58 0.63 7.29 -9.33
N GLY A 59 0.15 6.15 -8.85
CA GLY A 59 0.70 5.42 -7.69
C GLY A 59 -0.31 5.27 -6.57
#